data_AF-A0A5B0J934-F1
#
_entry.id   AF-A0A5B0J934-F1
#
_cell.length_a   1.000
_cell.length_b   1.000
_cell.length_c   1.000
_cell.angle_alpha   90.00
_cell.angle_beta   90.00
_cell.angle_gamma   90.00
#
_symmetry.space_group_name_H-M   'P 1'
#
loop_
_entity.id
_entity.type
_entity.pdbx_description
1 polymer ?
#
loop_
_entity_poly.entity_id
_entity_poly.type
_entity_poly.pdbx_seq_one_letter_code
_entity_poly.pdbx_strand_id
1 'polypeptide(L)'
;MLDDAFRNDPEGGEALRRASRLWNAQEIRVADHRPVHVGGKYGYAIARVDLLDVLARRAEQLGVKIEYGSPVERESLDADLVVAADGVGSRIRTARAEHFGTTVDEGTNPYIWLGADSDSDTFVWDFQPTDAGWMWIHLYPSSNGVSTCIVECEPDTWEGLGLDHMSGADAVRLVESVFHRTLAGRRLIEPLGGLGEKPWLRFREVRNRTWRDGDLVLAGDAAHTTHFGIGSGTVLAMQDSMGLVDALYGVAGQTAAADLTCPNGRGAALSAYDARRRAEIGPIQDAARRNMQWFEQAGRQLEQVTDPVEFAWSLTDRRGDMGRIHRTLHRATQVPALRQVRRGLTTARRVRRSALRGRQG
;
A
#
# COMPACT_ATOMS: atom_id res chain seq x y z
N MET A 1 -9.72 -5.90 1.80
CA MET A 1 -8.99 -6.39 2.99
C MET A 1 -9.91 -6.79 4.13
N LEU A 2 -10.45 -5.89 4.97
CA LEU A 2 -11.26 -6.33 6.12
C LEU A 2 -12.49 -7.15 5.69
N ASP A 3 -13.22 -6.71 4.66
CA ASP A 3 -14.34 -7.51 4.12
C ASP A 3 -13.89 -8.92 3.68
N ASP A 4 -12.74 -9.01 3.00
CA ASP A 4 -12.19 -10.29 2.56
C ASP A 4 -11.71 -11.15 3.74
N ALA A 5 -11.11 -10.53 4.76
CA ALA A 5 -10.67 -11.21 5.97
C ALA A 5 -11.87 -11.78 6.73
N PHE A 6 -12.93 -10.99 6.96
CA PHE A 6 -14.14 -11.48 7.63
C PHE A 6 -14.82 -12.63 6.87
N ARG A 7 -14.78 -12.61 5.53
CA ARG A 7 -15.36 -13.68 4.72
C ARG A 7 -14.57 -15.00 4.83
N ASN A 8 -13.24 -14.93 4.95
CA ASN A 8 -12.36 -16.11 4.91
C ASN A 8 -11.95 -16.61 6.29
N ASP A 9 -11.79 -15.70 7.26
CA ASP A 9 -11.45 -15.98 8.65
C ASP A 9 -12.06 -14.90 9.56
N PRO A 10 -13.31 -15.07 10.03
CA PRO A 10 -14.00 -14.07 10.85
C PRO A 10 -13.22 -13.67 12.11
N GLU A 11 -12.55 -14.61 12.77
CA GLU A 11 -11.79 -14.35 13.99
C GLU A 11 -10.54 -13.51 13.71
N GLY A 12 -9.78 -13.87 12.66
CA GLY A 12 -8.66 -13.05 12.17
C GLY A 12 -9.11 -11.67 11.67
N GLY A 13 -10.22 -11.61 10.94
CA GLY A 13 -10.82 -10.35 10.48
C GLY A 13 -11.19 -9.40 11.61
N GLU A 14 -11.71 -9.95 12.71
CA GLU A 14 -12.02 -9.20 13.93
C GLU A 14 -10.74 -8.73 14.65
N ALA A 15 -9.72 -9.58 14.77
CA ALA A 15 -8.44 -9.20 15.34
C ALA A 15 -7.76 -8.07 14.54
N LEU A 16 -7.75 -8.19 13.21
CA LEU A 16 -7.23 -7.15 12.31
C LEU A 16 -7.99 -5.84 12.46
N ARG A 17 -9.33 -5.91 12.58
CA ARG A 17 -10.17 -4.73 12.79
C ARG A 17 -9.83 -4.03 14.11
N ARG A 18 -9.62 -4.78 15.19
CA ARG A 18 -9.25 -4.22 16.50
C ARG A 18 -7.87 -3.56 16.50
N ALA A 19 -6.92 -4.14 15.79
CA ALA A 19 -5.57 -3.60 15.66
C ALA A 19 -5.49 -2.39 14.70
N SER A 20 -6.50 -2.19 13.86
CA SER A 20 -6.53 -1.10 12.88
C SER A 20 -7.03 0.23 13.47
N ARG A 21 -6.43 1.33 13.03
CA ARG A 21 -6.95 2.70 13.21
C ARG A 21 -7.74 3.15 12.00
N LEU A 22 -8.86 3.80 12.26
CA LEU A 22 -9.75 4.34 11.24
C LEU A 22 -9.40 5.81 11.02
N TRP A 23 -9.06 6.17 9.79
CA TRP A 23 -9.06 7.56 9.36
C TRP A 23 -10.30 7.84 8.52
N ASN A 24 -10.85 9.04 8.64
CA ASN A 24 -12.13 9.42 8.01
C ASN A 24 -12.10 10.80 7.33
N ALA A 25 -10.91 11.39 7.28
CA ALA A 25 -10.64 12.65 6.65
C ALA A 25 -9.39 12.54 5.78
N GLN A 26 -9.36 13.32 4.71
CA GLN A 26 -8.22 13.48 3.84
C GLN A 26 -8.04 14.96 3.52
N GLU A 27 -6.81 15.43 3.58
CA GLU A 27 -6.41 16.80 3.29
C GLU A 27 -5.25 16.81 2.30
N ILE A 28 -5.25 17.82 1.44
CA ILE A 28 -4.17 18.15 0.52
C ILE A 28 -3.76 19.58 0.84
N ARG A 29 -2.49 19.77 1.17
CA ARG A 29 -1.88 21.05 1.52
C ARG A 29 -0.82 21.37 0.48
N VAL A 30 -0.80 22.60 0.01
CA VAL A 30 0.12 23.07 -1.03
C VAL A 30 0.66 24.42 -0.57
N ALA A 31 1.94 24.47 -0.22
CA ALA A 31 2.61 25.66 0.30
C ALA A 31 1.77 26.36 1.39
N ASP A 32 1.52 27.67 1.22
CA ASP A 32 0.73 28.51 2.11
C ASP A 32 -0.77 28.57 1.78
N HIS A 33 -1.23 27.80 0.78
CA HIS A 33 -2.65 27.79 0.43
C HIS A 33 -3.51 27.16 1.54
N ARG A 34 -4.80 27.51 1.55
CA ARG A 34 -5.76 26.86 2.46
C ARG A 34 -5.83 25.35 2.16
N PRO A 35 -5.87 24.49 3.19
CA PRO A 35 -6.02 23.04 2.99
C PRO A 35 -7.27 22.71 2.17
N VAL A 36 -7.10 21.81 1.20
CA VAL A 36 -8.18 21.27 0.38
C VAL A 36 -8.60 19.93 0.94
N HIS A 37 -9.90 19.71 1.07
CA HIS A 37 -10.42 18.49 1.70
C HIS A 37 -10.93 17.51 0.66
N VAL A 38 -10.46 16.26 0.72
CA VAL A 38 -10.97 15.17 -0.12
C VAL A 38 -12.08 14.46 0.67
N GLY A 39 -13.31 14.92 0.48
CA GLY A 39 -14.44 14.44 1.28
C GLY A 39 -14.93 13.04 0.90
N GLY A 40 -15.56 12.37 1.88
CA GLY A 40 -16.31 11.13 1.68
C GLY A 40 -15.48 9.87 1.43
N LYS A 41 -14.21 9.89 1.85
CA LYS A 41 -13.32 8.73 1.87
C LYS A 41 -12.94 8.42 3.32
N TYR A 42 -12.70 7.15 3.59
CA TYR A 42 -12.17 6.64 4.84
C TYR A 42 -11.32 5.41 4.55
N GLY A 43 -10.49 5.02 5.50
CA GLY A 43 -9.72 3.79 5.42
C GLY A 43 -9.28 3.32 6.78
N TYR A 44 -8.64 2.15 6.77
CA TYR A 44 -8.05 1.56 7.95
C TYR A 44 -6.55 1.51 7.75
N ALA A 45 -5.81 1.90 8.76
CA ALA A 45 -4.37 1.76 8.82
C ALA A 45 -4.00 0.86 10.00
N ILE A 46 -2.90 0.14 9.87
CA ILE A 46 -2.41 -0.78 10.88
C ILE A 46 -0.89 -0.75 10.79
N ALA A 47 -0.19 -0.70 11.93
CA ALA A 47 1.26 -0.80 11.89
C ALA A 47 1.66 -2.19 11.36
N ARG A 48 2.73 -2.24 10.57
CA ARG A 48 3.19 -3.50 9.98
C ARG A 48 3.47 -4.56 11.06
N VAL A 49 4.07 -4.16 12.18
CA VAL A 49 4.35 -5.06 13.30
C VAL A 49 3.06 -5.66 13.86
N ASP A 50 2.04 -4.84 14.14
CA ASP A 50 0.75 -5.32 14.67
C ASP A 50 0.02 -6.22 13.67
N LEU A 51 0.07 -5.88 12.38
CA LEU A 51 -0.50 -6.71 11.31
C LEU A 51 0.16 -8.11 11.28
N LEU A 52 1.50 -8.15 11.29
CA LEU A 52 2.25 -9.40 11.24
C LEU A 52 2.02 -10.22 12.51
N ASP A 53 1.98 -9.59 13.68
CA ASP A 53 1.69 -10.26 14.95
C ASP A 53 0.29 -10.87 14.98
N VAL A 54 -0.75 -10.14 14.53
CA VAL A 54 -2.11 -10.68 14.43
C VAL A 54 -2.17 -11.88 13.48
N LEU A 55 -1.54 -11.78 12.31
CA LEU A 55 -1.55 -12.86 11.31
C LEU A 55 -0.74 -14.08 11.78
N ALA A 56 0.43 -13.88 12.38
CA ALA A 56 1.27 -14.95 12.89
C ALA A 56 0.57 -15.71 14.02
N ARG A 57 0.05 -15.00 15.03
CA ARG A 57 -0.70 -15.62 16.12
C ARG A 57 -1.90 -16.40 15.61
N ARG A 58 -2.61 -15.86 14.61
CA ARG A 58 -3.75 -16.56 14.02
C ARG A 58 -3.33 -17.81 13.26
N ALA A 59 -2.24 -17.76 12.52
CA ALA A 59 -1.70 -18.93 11.83
C ALA A 59 -1.29 -20.03 12.83
N GLU A 60 -0.60 -19.69 13.92
CA GLU A 60 -0.22 -20.63 14.98
C GLU A 60 -1.45 -21.28 15.65
N GLN A 61 -2.50 -20.51 15.93
CA GLN A 61 -3.76 -21.03 16.47
C GLN A 61 -4.42 -22.07 15.55
N LEU A 62 -4.21 -21.94 14.24
CA LEU A 62 -4.70 -22.88 13.23
C LEU A 62 -3.73 -24.05 13.00
N GLY A 63 -2.66 -24.16 13.79
CA GLY A 63 -1.68 -25.24 13.71
C GLY A 63 -0.58 -25.02 12.67
N VAL A 64 -0.46 -23.82 12.09
CA VAL A 64 0.65 -23.49 11.19
C VAL A 64 1.93 -23.37 12.01
N LYS A 65 2.97 -24.10 11.61
CA LYS A 65 4.31 -23.98 12.19
C LYS A 65 5.03 -22.79 11.55
N ILE A 66 5.49 -21.85 12.37
CA ILE A 66 6.28 -20.70 11.94
C ILE A 66 7.70 -20.85 12.48
N GLU A 67 8.70 -20.77 11.60
CA GLU A 67 10.11 -20.76 11.97
C GLU A 67 10.72 -19.40 11.61
N TYR A 68 11.24 -18.69 12.61
CA TYR A 68 11.88 -17.38 12.44
C TYR A 68 13.39 -17.53 12.26
N GLY A 69 14.00 -16.61 11.52
CA GLY A 69 15.46 -16.58 11.35
C GLY A 69 16.01 -17.71 10.45
N SER A 70 15.13 -18.40 9.71
CA SER A 70 15.47 -19.51 8.82
C SER A 70 15.29 -19.09 7.36
N PRO A 71 16.24 -18.35 6.74
CA PRO A 71 16.18 -18.08 5.31
C PRO A 71 16.31 -19.39 4.52
N VAL A 72 15.51 -19.55 3.46
CA VAL A 72 15.44 -20.78 2.65
C VAL A 72 15.64 -20.48 1.17
N GLU A 73 16.24 -21.44 0.46
CA GLU A 73 16.27 -21.48 -1.00
C GLU A 73 15.28 -22.54 -1.49
N ARG A 74 14.77 -22.41 -2.73
CA ARG A 74 13.76 -23.34 -3.25
C ARG A 74 14.22 -24.79 -3.17
N GLU A 75 15.47 -25.06 -3.48
CA GLU A 75 16.06 -26.40 -3.56
C GLU A 75 16.14 -27.11 -2.19
N SER A 76 16.10 -26.35 -1.09
CA SER A 76 16.12 -26.88 0.27
C SER A 76 14.75 -27.32 0.80
N LEU A 77 13.68 -27.05 0.04
CA LEU A 77 12.31 -27.29 0.47
C LEU A 77 11.76 -28.60 -0.13
N ASP A 78 11.46 -29.55 0.75
CA ASP A 78 10.70 -30.77 0.44
C ASP A 78 9.23 -30.55 0.82
N ALA A 79 8.42 -30.18 -0.17
CA ALA A 79 7.01 -29.89 0.01
C ALA A 79 6.22 -30.15 -1.28
N ASP A 80 4.95 -30.51 -1.11
CA ASP A 80 3.98 -30.68 -2.20
C ASP A 80 3.67 -29.39 -2.98
N LEU A 81 3.80 -28.25 -2.33
CA LEU A 81 3.54 -26.91 -2.86
C LEU A 81 4.43 -25.92 -2.12
N VAL A 82 5.14 -25.09 -2.86
CA VAL A 82 5.94 -23.99 -2.32
C VAL A 82 5.30 -22.67 -2.72
N VAL A 83 5.03 -21.81 -1.73
CA VAL A 83 4.52 -20.45 -1.97
C VAL A 83 5.60 -19.44 -1.61
N ALA A 84 6.21 -18.82 -2.62
CA ALA A 84 7.16 -17.73 -2.44
C ALA A 84 6.42 -16.42 -2.22
N ALA A 85 6.41 -15.97 -0.96
CA ALA A 85 5.85 -14.70 -0.50
C ALA A 85 6.91 -13.84 0.21
N ASP A 86 8.18 -13.96 -0.21
CA ASP A 86 9.38 -13.32 0.36
C ASP A 86 9.60 -11.88 -0.13
N GLY A 87 8.54 -11.26 -0.66
CA GLY A 87 8.45 -9.82 -0.93
C GLY A 87 9.22 -9.33 -2.16
N VAL A 88 9.36 -8.02 -2.29
CA VAL A 88 9.98 -7.37 -3.46
C VAL A 88 11.42 -7.86 -3.70
N GLY A 89 12.15 -8.17 -2.63
CA GLY A 89 13.51 -8.70 -2.65
C GLY A 89 13.61 -10.21 -2.92
N SER A 90 12.51 -10.86 -3.35
CA SER A 90 12.41 -12.31 -3.47
C SER A 90 13.64 -12.97 -4.09
N ARG A 91 14.29 -13.85 -3.33
CA ARG A 91 15.47 -14.61 -3.77
C ARG A 91 15.04 -15.74 -4.70
N ILE A 92 13.95 -16.41 -4.35
CA ILE A 92 13.39 -17.52 -5.11
C ILE A 92 12.94 -17.06 -6.50
N ARG A 93 12.24 -15.93 -6.61
CA ARG A 93 11.89 -15.36 -7.92
C ARG A 93 13.15 -15.00 -8.72
N THR A 94 14.11 -14.33 -8.08
CA THR A 94 15.35 -13.89 -8.74
C THR A 94 16.15 -15.05 -9.32
N ALA A 95 16.25 -16.17 -8.60
CA ALA A 95 16.95 -17.37 -9.04
C ALA A 95 16.34 -18.02 -10.31
N ARG A 96 15.05 -17.77 -10.57
CA ARG A 96 14.28 -18.33 -11.70
C ARG A 96 13.67 -17.23 -12.58
N ALA A 97 14.30 -16.05 -12.60
CA ALA A 97 13.75 -14.84 -13.24
C ALA A 97 13.43 -15.04 -14.75
N GLU A 98 14.25 -15.81 -15.47
CA GLU A 98 14.01 -16.12 -16.88
C GLU A 98 12.70 -16.89 -17.09
N HIS A 99 12.44 -17.91 -16.26
CA HIS A 99 11.21 -18.70 -16.32
C HIS A 99 9.97 -17.87 -16.02
N PHE A 100 10.01 -17.09 -14.94
CA PHE A 100 8.91 -16.19 -14.59
C PHE A 100 8.74 -15.03 -15.58
N GLY A 101 9.75 -14.75 -16.41
CA GLY A 101 9.81 -13.56 -17.25
C GLY A 101 9.75 -12.30 -16.39
N THR A 102 10.50 -12.27 -15.29
CA THR A 102 10.50 -11.16 -14.34
C THR A 102 11.07 -9.90 -14.98
N THR A 103 10.34 -8.79 -14.86
CA THR A 103 10.85 -7.45 -15.15
C THR A 103 10.82 -6.62 -13.87
N VAL A 104 11.87 -5.83 -13.65
CA VAL A 104 11.96 -4.90 -12.54
C VAL A 104 12.32 -3.52 -13.09
N ASP A 105 11.34 -2.62 -13.08
CA ASP A 105 11.55 -1.22 -13.46
C ASP A 105 11.70 -0.37 -12.18
N GLU A 106 12.59 0.61 -12.19
CA GLU A 106 12.76 1.52 -11.05
C GLU A 106 12.09 2.87 -11.33
N GLY A 107 11.31 3.35 -10.36
CA GLY A 107 10.78 4.70 -10.35
C GLY A 107 11.88 5.75 -10.15
N THR A 108 11.67 6.96 -10.62
CA THR A 108 12.72 8.00 -10.64
C THR A 108 12.86 8.68 -9.28
N ASN A 109 11.73 8.97 -8.62
CA ASN A 109 11.70 9.72 -7.37
C ASN A 109 12.33 8.94 -6.20
N PRO A 110 13.31 9.55 -5.50
CA PRO A 110 13.73 9.08 -4.20
C PRO A 110 12.61 9.25 -3.17
N TYR A 111 12.43 8.26 -2.31
CA TYR A 111 11.53 8.35 -1.15
C TYR A 111 12.15 7.73 0.09
N ILE A 112 11.70 8.16 1.27
CA ILE A 112 12.10 7.63 2.56
C ILE A 112 10.85 7.38 3.41
N TRP A 113 10.84 6.26 4.13
CA TRP A 113 9.71 5.86 4.97
C TRP A 113 10.04 6.10 6.45
N LEU A 114 9.30 7.01 7.07
CA LEU A 114 9.46 7.41 8.47
C LEU A 114 8.17 7.19 9.24
N GLY A 115 8.26 7.24 10.56
CA GLY A 115 7.15 7.49 11.45
C GLY A 115 7.06 8.97 11.83
N ALA A 116 5.96 9.37 12.45
CA ALA A 116 5.80 10.66 13.11
C ALA A 116 4.91 10.48 14.34
N ASP A 117 5.26 11.13 15.46
CA ASP A 117 4.36 11.21 16.61
C ASP A 117 3.07 11.92 16.18
N SER A 118 1.92 11.26 16.13
CA SER A 118 0.68 11.90 15.68
C SER A 118 -0.56 11.04 15.99
N ASP A 119 -1.52 11.68 16.66
CA ASP A 119 -2.86 11.15 16.95
C ASP A 119 -3.92 11.61 15.92
N SER A 120 -3.50 12.07 14.74
CA SER A 120 -4.44 12.60 13.73
C SER A 120 -5.17 11.48 12.97
N ASP A 121 -6.50 11.50 12.98
CA ASP A 121 -7.36 10.63 12.14
C ASP A 121 -7.50 11.13 10.68
N THR A 122 -6.59 12.00 10.24
CA THR A 122 -6.60 12.62 8.91
C THR A 122 -5.39 12.17 8.11
N PHE A 123 -5.65 11.63 6.91
CA PHE A 123 -4.62 11.44 5.90
C PHE A 123 -4.28 12.80 5.29
N VAL A 124 -3.01 13.19 5.29
CA VAL A 124 -2.53 14.45 4.73
C VAL A 124 -1.53 14.16 3.62
N TRP A 125 -1.78 14.72 2.44
CA TRP A 125 -0.72 15.04 1.50
C TRP A 125 -0.30 16.48 1.73
N ASP A 126 0.98 16.73 1.96
CA ASP A 126 1.51 18.07 2.11
C ASP A 126 2.66 18.28 1.13
N PHE A 127 2.53 19.30 0.28
CA PHE A 127 3.51 19.69 -0.73
C PHE A 127 4.09 21.03 -0.34
N GLN A 128 5.41 21.10 -0.12
CA GLN A 128 6.08 22.30 0.34
C GLN A 128 7.22 22.68 -0.63
N PRO A 129 7.36 23.97 -0.97
CA PRO A 129 8.48 24.44 -1.76
C PRO A 129 9.75 24.45 -0.89
N THR A 130 10.89 24.29 -1.55
CA THR A 130 12.24 24.33 -0.99
C THR A 130 13.13 25.16 -1.91
N ASP A 131 14.36 25.44 -1.50
CA ASP A 131 15.31 26.19 -2.32
C ASP A 131 15.74 25.45 -3.60
N ALA A 132 15.49 24.14 -3.70
CA ALA A 132 15.86 23.28 -4.84
C ALA A 132 14.67 22.64 -5.56
N GLY A 133 13.44 23.14 -5.33
CA GLY A 133 12.22 22.62 -5.94
C GLY A 133 11.18 22.20 -4.90
N TRP A 134 10.48 21.10 -5.11
CA TRP A 134 9.34 20.69 -4.26
C TRP A 134 9.58 19.37 -3.56
N MET A 135 9.16 19.31 -2.30
CA MET A 135 9.12 18.09 -1.50
C MET A 135 7.70 17.85 -1.01
N TRP A 136 7.33 16.59 -0.83
CA TRP A 136 6.04 16.25 -0.25
C TRP A 136 6.09 15.09 0.73
N ILE A 137 5.07 15.05 1.59
CA ILE A 137 4.84 13.95 2.53
C ILE A 137 3.45 13.33 2.38
N HIS A 138 3.39 12.03 2.64
CA HIS A 138 2.17 11.28 2.84
C HIS A 138 2.11 10.93 4.33
N LEU A 139 1.31 11.69 5.08
CA LEU A 139 1.17 11.52 6.52
C LEU A 139 -0.20 10.91 6.83
N TYR A 140 -0.22 9.73 7.43
CA TYR A 140 -1.48 9.08 7.79
C TYR A 140 -1.35 8.25 9.06
N PRO A 141 -2.44 8.11 9.86
CA PRO A 141 -2.36 7.41 11.13
C PRO A 141 -1.89 5.98 10.93
N SER A 142 -1.08 5.50 11.87
CA SER A 142 -0.71 4.10 12.04
C SER A 142 -1.35 3.62 13.35
N SER A 143 -0.66 2.87 14.19
CA SER A 143 -1.11 2.48 15.54
C SER A 143 -0.33 3.21 16.65
N ASN A 144 -0.83 3.10 17.88
CA ASN A 144 -0.14 3.52 19.11
C ASN A 144 0.39 4.97 19.15
N GLY A 145 -0.38 5.91 18.61
CA GLY A 145 -0.03 7.34 18.60
C GLY A 145 1.06 7.72 17.58
N VAL A 146 1.36 6.82 16.65
CA VAL A 146 2.29 7.03 15.55
C VAL A 146 1.52 7.12 14.25
N SER A 147 1.98 7.98 13.34
CA SER A 147 1.57 8.05 11.95
C SER A 147 2.70 7.60 11.04
N THR A 148 2.35 7.02 9.90
CA THR A 148 3.30 6.83 8.80
C THR A 148 3.56 8.17 8.14
N CYS A 149 4.83 8.49 7.86
CA CYS A 149 5.26 9.65 7.11
C CYS A 149 6.19 9.19 5.97
N ILE A 150 5.68 9.17 4.74
CA ILE A 150 6.51 8.90 3.55
C ILE A 150 6.91 10.23 2.96
N VAL A 151 8.20 10.49 2.83
CA VAL A 151 8.75 11.71 2.21
C VAL A 151 9.23 11.35 0.81
N GLU A 152 8.94 12.20 -0.16
CA GLU A 152 9.29 12.00 -1.55
C GLU A 152 9.55 13.37 -2.22
N CYS A 153 10.45 13.39 -3.20
CA CYS A 153 10.69 14.55 -4.07
C CYS A 153 11.25 14.09 -5.43
N GLU A 154 11.35 15.01 -6.39
CA GLU A 154 12.00 14.74 -7.67
C GLU A 154 13.54 14.64 -7.49
N PRO A 155 14.27 13.92 -8.36
CA PRO A 155 15.72 13.73 -8.26
C PRO A 155 16.51 15.03 -8.15
N ASP A 156 16.17 16.04 -8.97
CA ASP A 156 16.88 17.33 -8.97
C ASP A 156 16.71 18.07 -7.63
N THR A 157 15.55 17.96 -6.99
CA THR A 157 15.33 18.50 -5.64
C THR A 157 16.07 17.70 -4.59
N TRP A 158 16.13 16.38 -4.74
CA TRP A 158 16.87 15.50 -3.82
C TRP A 158 18.37 15.84 -3.81
N GLU A 159 18.99 15.93 -4.99
CA GLU A 159 20.39 16.30 -5.17
C GLU A 159 20.64 17.77 -4.80
N GLY A 160 19.75 18.69 -5.20
CA GLY A 160 19.88 20.11 -4.92
C GLY A 160 19.78 20.47 -3.42
N LEU A 161 19.10 19.64 -2.62
CA LEU A 161 19.08 19.73 -1.15
C LEU A 161 20.26 18.98 -0.49
N GLY A 162 21.09 18.27 -1.28
CA GLY A 162 22.19 17.46 -0.81
C GLY A 162 21.77 16.18 -0.07
N LEU A 163 20.53 15.73 -0.24
CA LEU A 163 19.97 14.57 0.49
C LEU A 163 20.62 13.22 0.10
N ASP A 164 21.38 13.20 -0.99
CA ASP A 164 22.14 12.09 -1.53
C ASP A 164 23.48 11.86 -0.83
N HIS A 165 23.99 12.88 -0.14
CA HIS A 165 25.24 12.83 0.63
C HIS A 165 25.05 13.17 2.11
N MET A 166 23.89 13.73 2.46
CA MET A 166 23.54 14.12 3.82
C MET A 166 23.35 12.88 4.72
N SER A 167 23.75 13.01 6.00
CA SER A 167 23.50 11.95 6.98
C SER A 167 21.98 11.77 7.21
N GLY A 168 21.55 10.56 7.58
CA GLY A 168 20.13 10.29 7.82
C GLY A 168 19.50 11.22 8.87
N ALA A 169 20.21 11.49 9.96
CA ALA A 169 19.75 12.38 11.02
C ALA A 169 19.62 13.84 10.54
N ASP A 170 20.50 14.29 9.66
CA ASP A 170 20.45 15.65 9.11
C ASP A 170 19.31 15.77 8.10
N ALA A 171 19.11 14.74 7.26
CA ALA A 171 17.99 14.66 6.32
C ALA A 171 16.65 14.71 7.06
N VAL A 172 16.51 13.98 8.17
CA VAL A 172 15.30 14.01 9.01
C VAL A 172 15.04 15.42 9.55
N ARG A 173 16.06 16.12 10.05
CA ARG A 173 15.90 17.50 10.54
C ARG A 173 15.52 18.47 9.43
N LEU A 174 16.07 18.29 8.23
CA LEU A 174 15.66 19.06 7.06
C LEU A 174 14.17 18.85 6.77
N VAL A 175 13.71 17.59 6.71
CA VAL A 175 12.30 17.27 6.49
C VAL A 175 11.42 17.87 7.59
N GLU A 176 11.82 17.76 8.85
CA GLU A 176 11.09 18.38 9.96
C GLU A 176 10.95 19.89 9.80
N SER A 177 11.98 20.57 9.29
CA SER A 177 11.95 22.01 9.06
C SER A 177 11.01 22.40 7.92
N VAL A 178 11.05 21.65 6.80
CA VAL A 178 10.19 21.86 5.63
C VAL A 178 8.72 21.67 6.02
N PHE A 179 8.40 20.61 6.77
CA PHE A 179 7.02 20.27 7.13
C PHE A 179 6.60 20.71 8.54
N HIS A 180 7.29 21.68 9.14
CA HIS A 180 7.08 22.10 10.53
C HIS A 180 5.61 22.43 10.86
N ARG A 181 4.85 23.00 9.91
CA ARG A 181 3.43 23.31 10.12
C ARG A 181 2.55 22.07 10.19
N THR A 182 2.83 21.07 9.36
CA THR A 182 2.07 19.82 9.34
C THR A 182 2.45 18.91 10.49
N LEU A 183 3.74 18.89 10.85
CA LEU A 183 4.22 18.18 12.02
C LEU A 183 3.88 18.89 13.32
N ALA A 184 3.62 20.21 13.33
CA ALA A 184 3.22 20.97 14.51
C ALA A 184 4.10 20.69 15.75
N GLY A 185 5.42 20.60 15.55
CA GLY A 185 6.42 20.32 16.60
C GLY A 185 6.60 18.85 16.97
N ARG A 186 5.88 17.93 16.32
CA ARG A 186 6.08 16.47 16.46
C ARG A 186 7.35 16.04 15.75
N ARG A 187 8.02 15.03 16.31
CA ARG A 187 9.24 14.47 15.74
C ARG A 187 8.95 13.37 14.74
N LEU A 188 9.83 13.28 13.75
CA LEU A 188 9.90 12.12 12.87
C LEU A 188 10.63 10.98 13.57
N ILE A 189 10.20 9.77 13.28
CA ILE A 189 10.66 8.54 13.92
C ILE A 189 11.34 7.69 12.84
N GLU A 190 12.57 7.28 13.09
CA GLU A 190 13.28 6.39 12.18
C GLU A 190 12.72 4.95 12.25
N PRO A 191 12.87 4.15 11.18
CA PRO A 191 12.52 2.74 11.21
C PRO A 191 13.26 1.95 12.30
N LEU A 192 12.68 0.84 12.73
CA LEU A 192 13.36 -0.16 13.56
C LEU A 192 14.61 -0.69 12.83
N GLY A 193 15.79 -0.43 13.39
CA GLY A 193 17.09 -0.71 12.76
C GLY A 193 17.83 0.53 12.26
N GLY A 194 17.22 1.72 12.38
CA GLY A 194 17.77 2.98 11.91
C GLY A 194 17.62 3.16 10.40
N LEU A 195 18.12 4.29 9.90
CA LEU A 195 18.05 4.67 8.49
C LEU A 195 18.99 3.89 7.55
N GLY A 196 20.02 3.23 8.10
CA GLY A 196 21.07 2.59 7.31
C GLY A 196 21.91 3.60 6.50
N GLU A 197 22.79 3.09 5.64
CA GLU A 197 23.70 3.93 4.83
C GLU A 197 22.99 4.62 3.64
N LYS A 198 21.95 4.00 3.10
CA LYS A 198 21.18 4.50 1.95
C LYS A 198 19.68 4.50 2.27
N PRO A 199 19.21 5.49 3.07
CA PRO A 199 17.82 5.50 3.54
C PRO A 199 16.81 5.83 2.45
N TRP A 200 17.24 6.54 1.41
CA TRP A 200 16.39 6.90 0.28
C TRP A 200 16.32 5.74 -0.71
N LEU A 201 15.10 5.29 -0.96
CA LEU A 201 14.77 4.19 -1.85
C LEU A 201 14.20 4.73 -3.16
N ARG A 202 14.27 3.91 -4.20
CA ARG A 202 13.46 4.07 -5.42
C ARG A 202 12.47 2.92 -5.51
N PHE A 203 11.26 3.23 -5.96
CA PHE A 203 10.21 2.22 -6.04
C PHE A 203 10.59 1.19 -7.12
N ARG A 204 10.48 -0.10 -6.80
CA ARG A 204 10.77 -1.20 -7.74
C ARG A 204 9.46 -1.83 -8.19
N GLU A 205 9.11 -1.61 -9.45
CA GLU A 205 7.95 -2.23 -10.09
C GLU A 205 8.32 -3.63 -10.59
N VAL A 206 7.86 -4.65 -9.87
CA VAL A 206 8.04 -6.06 -10.23
C VAL A 206 6.83 -6.52 -11.03
N ARG A 207 7.07 -7.11 -12.20
CA ARG A 207 6.07 -7.82 -13.00
C ARG A 207 6.61 -9.18 -13.41
N ASN A 208 5.73 -10.15 -13.56
CA ASN A 208 6.08 -11.50 -13.99
C ASN A 208 5.09 -11.95 -15.07
N ARG A 209 5.59 -12.62 -16.12
CA ARG A 209 4.76 -13.18 -17.21
C ARG A 209 4.01 -14.43 -16.77
N THR A 210 4.56 -15.17 -15.81
CA THR A 210 3.87 -16.25 -15.09
C THR A 210 4.29 -16.22 -13.62
N TRP A 211 3.41 -16.66 -12.74
CA TRP A 211 3.62 -16.75 -11.30
C TRP A 211 3.84 -18.19 -10.84
N ARG A 212 4.00 -19.13 -11.77
CA ARG A 212 4.15 -20.56 -11.45
C ARG A 212 5.33 -21.21 -12.14
N ASP A 213 5.90 -22.17 -11.44
CA ASP A 213 7.00 -23.00 -11.90
C ASP A 213 6.90 -24.39 -11.26
N GLY A 214 6.26 -25.32 -11.95
CA GLY A 214 5.91 -26.61 -11.36
C GLY A 214 4.99 -26.46 -10.15
N ASP A 215 5.49 -26.84 -8.98
CA ASP A 215 4.86 -26.77 -7.65
C ASP A 215 5.21 -25.48 -6.87
N LEU A 216 6.01 -24.58 -7.45
CA LEU A 216 6.33 -23.28 -6.89
C LEU A 216 5.37 -22.23 -7.46
N VAL A 217 4.81 -21.39 -6.58
CA VAL A 217 4.02 -20.21 -6.95
C VAL A 217 4.44 -18.95 -6.23
N LEU A 218 4.29 -17.80 -6.89
CA LEU A 218 4.55 -16.47 -6.32
C LEU A 218 3.27 -15.87 -5.72
N ALA A 219 3.40 -15.09 -4.64
CA ALA A 219 2.31 -14.27 -4.07
C ALA A 219 2.83 -12.94 -3.50
N GLY A 220 1.96 -11.93 -3.43
CA GLY A 220 2.30 -10.60 -2.90
C GLY A 220 3.43 -9.93 -3.68
N ASP A 221 4.29 -9.19 -2.99
CA ASP A 221 5.37 -8.41 -3.62
C ASP A 221 6.43 -9.27 -4.33
N ALA A 222 6.47 -10.59 -4.07
CA ALA A 222 7.26 -11.51 -4.87
C ALA A 222 6.67 -11.67 -6.28
N ALA A 223 5.34 -11.72 -6.40
CA ALA A 223 4.62 -11.89 -7.65
C ALA A 223 4.41 -10.58 -8.43
N HIS A 224 4.16 -9.48 -7.75
CA HIS A 224 3.90 -8.17 -8.36
C HIS A 224 4.00 -7.07 -7.31
N THR A 225 4.40 -5.87 -7.70
CA THR A 225 4.32 -4.69 -6.82
C THR A 225 3.40 -3.62 -7.38
N THR A 226 2.86 -2.79 -6.49
CA THR A 226 2.10 -1.58 -6.86
C THR A 226 2.61 -0.39 -6.06
N HIS A 227 2.75 0.77 -6.73
CA HIS A 227 3.28 1.98 -6.09
C HIS A 227 2.51 2.35 -4.82
N PHE A 228 3.23 2.67 -3.74
CA PHE A 228 2.65 2.90 -2.40
C PHE A 228 1.60 4.02 -2.40
N GLY A 229 1.68 4.96 -3.35
CA GLY A 229 0.71 6.05 -3.52
C GLY A 229 -0.74 5.61 -3.77
N ILE A 230 -1.00 4.35 -4.15
CA ILE A 230 -2.39 3.82 -4.22
C ILE A 230 -2.84 3.08 -2.95
N GLY A 231 -1.92 2.73 -2.05
CA GLY A 231 -2.23 2.14 -0.75
C GLY A 231 -2.81 0.72 -0.77
N SER A 232 -2.46 -0.10 -1.78
CA SER A 232 -3.11 -1.40 -2.01
C SER A 232 -2.24 -2.63 -1.77
N GLY A 233 -0.91 -2.51 -1.63
CA GLY A 233 0.01 -3.65 -1.61
C GLY A 233 -0.39 -4.80 -0.67
N THR A 234 -0.59 -4.51 0.62
CA THR A 234 -1.04 -5.51 1.61
C THR A 234 -2.38 -6.14 1.24
N VAL A 235 -3.32 -5.36 0.70
CA VAL A 235 -4.63 -5.87 0.30
C VAL A 235 -4.49 -6.87 -0.84
N LEU A 236 -3.68 -6.54 -1.84
CA LEU A 236 -3.45 -7.38 -3.00
C LEU A 236 -2.71 -8.66 -2.63
N ALA A 237 -1.70 -8.57 -1.75
CA ALA A 237 -0.97 -9.75 -1.25
C ALA A 237 -1.91 -10.73 -0.54
N MET A 238 -2.80 -10.25 0.33
CA MET A 238 -3.81 -11.11 0.97
C MET A 238 -4.79 -11.70 -0.04
N GLN A 239 -5.18 -10.93 -1.07
CA GLN A 239 -6.05 -11.42 -2.13
C GLN A 239 -5.37 -12.44 -3.03
N ASP A 240 -4.05 -12.38 -3.20
CA ASP A 240 -3.29 -13.44 -3.87
C ASP A 240 -3.37 -14.74 -3.09
N SER A 241 -3.11 -14.70 -1.77
CA SER A 241 -3.24 -15.88 -0.91
C SER A 241 -4.65 -16.47 -0.94
N MET A 242 -5.69 -15.63 -0.89
CA MET A 242 -7.08 -16.07 -1.01
C MET A 242 -7.38 -16.65 -2.40
N GLY A 243 -6.88 -16.03 -3.47
CA GLY A 243 -7.05 -16.51 -4.83
C GLY A 243 -6.37 -17.86 -5.07
N LEU A 244 -5.24 -18.13 -4.40
CA LEU A 244 -4.59 -19.43 -4.41
C LEU A 244 -5.45 -20.49 -3.70
N VAL A 245 -5.99 -20.15 -2.53
CA VAL A 245 -6.92 -21.03 -1.79
C VAL A 245 -8.16 -21.34 -2.64
N ASP A 246 -8.78 -20.32 -3.26
CA ASP A 246 -9.93 -20.48 -4.15
C ASP A 246 -9.61 -21.39 -5.34
N ALA A 247 -8.41 -21.29 -5.91
CA ALA A 247 -8.00 -22.12 -7.03
C ALA A 247 -7.76 -23.59 -6.63
N LEU A 248 -7.23 -23.82 -5.43
CA LEU A 248 -6.96 -25.16 -4.90
C LEU A 248 -8.26 -25.85 -4.43
N TYR A 249 -9.05 -25.16 -3.62
CA TYR A 249 -10.16 -25.78 -2.87
C TYR A 249 -11.54 -25.37 -3.37
N GLY A 250 -11.63 -24.45 -4.34
CA GLY A 250 -12.88 -23.84 -4.79
C GLY A 250 -13.28 -22.66 -3.92
N VAL A 251 -14.22 -21.85 -4.41
CA VAL A 251 -14.84 -20.78 -3.61
C VAL A 251 -15.80 -21.43 -2.62
N ALA A 252 -15.81 -20.98 -1.36
CA ALA A 252 -16.68 -21.52 -0.30
C ALA A 252 -18.10 -21.87 -0.80
N GLY A 253 -18.44 -23.17 -0.77
CA GLY A 253 -19.72 -23.71 -1.26
C GLY A 253 -19.72 -24.23 -2.71
N GLN A 254 -18.59 -24.20 -3.41
CA GLN A 254 -18.39 -24.83 -4.73
C GLN A 254 -17.26 -25.85 -4.63
N THR A 255 -17.51 -27.08 -5.07
CA THR A 255 -16.51 -28.15 -5.08
C THR A 255 -15.39 -27.80 -6.06
N ALA A 256 -14.13 -27.92 -5.63
CA ALA A 256 -13.00 -27.89 -6.54
C ALA A 256 -13.20 -28.93 -7.65
N ALA A 257 -12.97 -28.55 -8.91
CA ALA A 257 -13.05 -29.47 -10.03
C ALA A 257 -11.81 -30.38 -10.15
N ALA A 258 -10.73 -30.10 -9.40
CA ALA A 258 -9.43 -30.73 -9.56
C ALA A 258 -9.07 -31.66 -8.38
N ASP A 259 -8.57 -32.85 -8.69
CA ASP A 259 -8.00 -33.76 -7.71
C ASP A 259 -6.60 -33.27 -7.28
N LEU A 260 -6.51 -32.68 -6.10
CA LEU A 260 -5.27 -32.15 -5.53
C LEU A 260 -4.25 -33.23 -5.11
N THR A 261 -4.68 -34.50 -5.03
CA THR A 261 -3.82 -35.63 -4.68
C THR A 261 -2.97 -36.08 -5.87
N CYS A 262 -3.38 -35.73 -7.09
CA CYS A 262 -2.61 -35.98 -8.31
C CYS A 262 -1.85 -34.72 -8.79
N PRO A 263 -0.61 -34.84 -9.28
CA PRO A 263 0.17 -33.70 -9.77
C PRO A 263 -0.53 -32.90 -10.89
N ASN A 264 -1.32 -33.58 -11.74
CA ASN A 264 -2.02 -32.95 -12.85
C ASN A 264 -3.16 -32.04 -12.36
N GLY A 265 -3.95 -32.49 -11.37
CA GLY A 265 -5.04 -31.69 -10.81
C GLY A 265 -4.52 -30.47 -10.07
N ARG A 266 -3.47 -30.65 -9.25
CA ARG A 266 -2.77 -29.52 -8.61
C ARG A 266 -2.20 -28.55 -9.63
N GLY A 267 -1.50 -29.04 -10.65
CA GLY A 267 -0.93 -28.21 -11.72
C GLY A 267 -2.00 -27.39 -12.48
N ALA A 268 -3.19 -27.95 -12.69
CA ALA A 268 -4.31 -27.25 -13.30
C ALA A 268 -4.82 -26.11 -12.39
N ALA A 269 -4.98 -26.36 -11.09
CA ALA A 269 -5.35 -25.34 -10.10
C ALA A 269 -4.34 -24.18 -10.04
N LEU A 270 -3.03 -24.49 -9.97
CA LEU A 270 -1.98 -23.46 -9.95
C LEU A 270 -1.93 -22.66 -11.25
N SER A 271 -2.23 -23.28 -12.39
CA SER A 271 -2.34 -22.58 -13.69
C SER A 271 -3.54 -21.63 -13.72
N ALA A 272 -4.67 -22.04 -13.12
CA ALA A 272 -5.84 -21.18 -12.99
C ALA A 272 -5.57 -19.99 -12.06
N TYR A 273 -4.88 -20.22 -10.94
CA TYR A 273 -4.40 -19.16 -10.05
C TYR A 273 -3.54 -18.13 -10.80
N ASP A 274 -2.48 -18.59 -11.48
CA ASP A 274 -1.59 -17.73 -12.26
C ASP A 274 -2.36 -16.87 -13.28
N ALA A 275 -3.17 -17.52 -14.12
CA ALA A 275 -3.91 -16.84 -15.17
C ALA A 275 -4.90 -15.81 -14.62
N ARG A 276 -5.68 -16.19 -13.59
CA ARG A 276 -6.71 -15.32 -13.01
C ARG A 276 -6.09 -14.13 -12.28
N ARG A 277 -5.09 -14.36 -11.42
CA ARG A 277 -4.49 -13.27 -10.64
C ARG A 277 -3.76 -12.28 -11.53
N ARG A 278 -3.00 -12.74 -12.53
CA ARG A 278 -2.37 -11.81 -13.49
C ARG A 278 -3.40 -10.97 -14.25
N ALA A 279 -4.53 -11.54 -14.64
CA ALA A 279 -5.60 -10.79 -15.30
C ALA A 279 -6.24 -9.74 -14.37
N GLU A 280 -6.44 -10.06 -13.09
CA GLU A 280 -6.99 -9.13 -12.10
C GLU A 280 -6.00 -8.02 -11.71
N ILE A 281 -4.70 -8.34 -11.61
CA ILE A 281 -3.65 -7.43 -11.16
C ILE A 281 -3.16 -6.49 -12.28
N GLY A 282 -3.12 -6.93 -13.53
CA GLY A 282 -2.58 -6.14 -14.65
C GLY A 282 -3.12 -4.70 -14.71
N PRO A 283 -4.45 -4.48 -14.75
CA PRO A 283 -5.03 -3.14 -14.75
C PRO A 283 -4.70 -2.31 -13.49
N ILE A 284 -4.53 -2.97 -12.35
CA ILE A 284 -4.18 -2.32 -11.08
C ILE A 284 -2.73 -1.83 -11.11
N GLN A 285 -1.80 -2.64 -11.64
CA GLN A 285 -0.42 -2.21 -11.83
C GLN A 285 -0.32 -1.06 -12.83
N ASP A 286 -1.10 -1.09 -13.91
CA ASP A 286 -1.11 0.01 -14.87
C ASP A 286 -1.62 1.32 -14.25
N ALA A 287 -2.65 1.24 -13.39
CA ALA A 287 -3.11 2.38 -12.61
C ALA A 287 -2.07 2.84 -11.57
N ALA A 288 -1.34 1.91 -10.95
CA ALA A 288 -0.27 2.22 -10.01
C ALA A 288 0.93 2.90 -10.70
N ARG A 289 1.26 2.48 -11.94
CA ARG A 289 2.29 3.11 -12.77
C ARG A 289 1.90 4.53 -13.16
N ARG A 290 0.65 4.77 -13.60
CA ARG A 290 0.15 6.14 -13.86
C ARG A 290 0.20 7.00 -12.59
N ASN A 291 -0.14 6.43 -11.44
CA ASN A 291 0.03 7.11 -10.14
C ASN A 291 1.48 7.52 -9.91
N MET A 292 2.44 6.60 -10.09
CA MET A 292 3.87 6.87 -9.91
C MET A 292 4.34 7.99 -10.85
N GLN A 293 4.07 7.85 -12.14
CA GLN A 293 4.42 8.84 -13.17
C GLN A 293 3.84 10.23 -12.91
N TRP A 294 2.68 10.32 -12.26
CA TRP A 294 2.12 11.60 -11.85
C TRP A 294 2.99 12.29 -10.78
N PHE A 295 3.49 11.53 -9.79
CA PHE A 295 4.39 12.05 -8.75
C PHE A 295 5.78 12.39 -9.30
N GLU A 296 6.27 11.63 -10.28
CA GLU A 296 7.55 11.89 -10.99
C GLU A 296 7.51 13.17 -11.85
N GLN A 297 6.36 13.82 -11.93
CA GLN A 297 6.14 15.05 -12.70
C GLN A 297 5.39 16.12 -11.89
N ALA A 298 5.26 15.91 -10.57
CA ALA A 298 4.44 16.76 -9.71
C ALA A 298 5.02 18.17 -9.58
N GLY A 299 6.35 18.32 -9.58
CA GLY A 299 7.05 19.60 -9.45
C GLY A 299 6.59 20.63 -10.48
N ARG A 300 6.54 20.23 -11.76
CA ARG A 300 6.04 21.10 -12.85
C ARG A 300 4.59 21.55 -12.64
N GLN A 301 3.74 20.69 -12.08
CA GLN A 301 2.35 21.05 -11.78
C GLN A 301 2.29 22.00 -10.58
N LEU A 302 3.10 21.74 -9.55
CA LEU A 302 3.17 22.52 -8.31
C LEU A 302 3.63 23.97 -8.57
N GLU A 303 4.61 24.18 -9.45
CA GLU A 303 5.07 25.51 -9.87
C GLU A 303 3.95 26.38 -10.50
N GLN A 304 2.94 25.75 -11.09
CA GLN A 304 1.87 26.41 -11.82
C GLN A 304 0.57 26.50 -11.01
N VAL A 305 0.58 26.08 -9.74
CA VAL A 305 -0.62 26.08 -8.90
C VAL A 305 -1.08 27.51 -8.62
N THR A 306 -2.26 27.83 -9.13
CA THR A 306 -3.00 29.07 -8.82
C THR A 306 -4.27 28.77 -8.04
N ASP A 307 -4.92 27.63 -8.31
CA ASP A 307 -6.05 27.10 -7.56
C ASP A 307 -5.68 25.74 -6.92
N PRO A 308 -5.50 25.68 -5.59
CA PRO A 308 -5.16 24.44 -4.90
C PRO A 308 -6.28 23.39 -5.02
N VAL A 309 -7.53 23.79 -5.24
CA VAL A 309 -8.66 22.86 -5.40
C VAL A 309 -8.54 22.08 -6.72
N GLU A 310 -8.06 22.71 -7.78
CA GLU A 310 -7.82 22.06 -9.07
C GLU A 310 -6.57 21.18 -9.04
N PHE A 311 -5.50 21.59 -8.37
CA PHE A 311 -4.36 20.72 -8.10
C PHE A 311 -4.77 19.48 -7.29
N ALA A 312 -5.53 19.67 -6.21
CA ALA A 312 -6.05 18.56 -5.42
C ALA A 312 -6.96 17.62 -6.23
N TRP A 313 -7.67 18.14 -7.24
CA TRP A 313 -8.43 17.33 -8.18
C TRP A 313 -7.51 16.51 -9.09
N SER A 314 -6.45 17.11 -9.66
CA SER A 314 -5.49 16.38 -10.50
C SER A 314 -4.82 15.25 -9.72
N LEU A 315 -4.43 15.49 -8.45
CA LEU A 315 -3.94 14.44 -7.57
C LEU A 315 -5.02 13.38 -7.33
N THR A 316 -6.26 13.77 -7.03
CA THR A 316 -7.33 12.81 -6.73
C THR A 316 -7.67 11.91 -7.91
N ASP A 317 -7.67 12.44 -9.14
CA ASP A 317 -8.01 11.76 -10.39
C ASP A 317 -6.77 11.24 -11.15
N ARG A 318 -5.58 11.24 -10.55
CA ARG A 318 -4.31 10.85 -11.21
C ARG A 318 -4.29 9.46 -11.85
N ARG A 319 -5.23 8.57 -11.47
CA ARG A 319 -5.37 7.23 -12.07
C ARG A 319 -6.22 7.22 -13.35
N GLY A 320 -6.98 8.30 -13.59
CA GLY A 320 -7.90 8.47 -14.72
C GLY A 320 -9.22 7.74 -14.56
N ASP A 321 -9.62 7.41 -13.34
CA ASP A 321 -10.79 6.59 -13.03
C ASP A 321 -12.01 7.39 -12.54
N MET A 322 -11.94 8.73 -12.47
CA MET A 322 -13.03 9.56 -11.92
C MET A 322 -13.73 10.43 -12.98
N GLY A 323 -15.06 10.26 -13.08
CA GLY A 323 -15.90 11.09 -13.95
C GLY A 323 -16.32 12.45 -13.36
N ARG A 324 -17.06 13.24 -14.15
CA ARG A 324 -17.53 14.60 -13.82
C ARG A 324 -18.23 14.74 -12.46
N ILE A 325 -19.05 13.76 -12.07
CA ILE A 325 -19.77 13.77 -10.78
C ILE A 325 -18.78 13.83 -9.61
N HIS A 326 -17.66 13.11 -9.69
CA HIS A 326 -16.63 13.11 -8.66
C HIS A 326 -15.97 14.49 -8.54
N ARG A 327 -15.72 15.18 -9.66
CA ARG A 327 -15.17 16.54 -9.68
C ARG A 327 -16.12 17.54 -9.04
N THR A 328 -17.41 17.46 -9.38
CA THR A 328 -18.45 18.29 -8.75
C THR A 328 -18.51 18.05 -7.25
N LEU A 329 -18.48 16.78 -6.81
CA LEU A 329 -18.48 16.42 -5.41
C LEU A 329 -17.21 16.88 -4.68
N HIS A 330 -16.05 16.85 -5.34
CA HIS A 330 -14.78 17.38 -4.81
C HIS A 330 -14.87 18.88 -4.54
N ARG A 331 -15.35 19.67 -5.52
CA ARG A 331 -15.59 21.11 -5.34
C ARG A 331 -16.61 21.39 -4.24
N ALA A 332 -17.71 20.64 -4.20
CA ALA A 332 -18.74 20.78 -3.18
C ALA A 332 -18.20 20.54 -1.76
N THR A 333 -17.28 19.58 -1.57
CA THR A 333 -16.70 19.28 -0.25
C THR A 333 -15.74 20.33 0.29
N GLN A 334 -15.42 21.36 -0.49
CA GLN A 334 -14.69 22.52 0.01
C GLN A 334 -15.56 23.39 0.92
N VAL A 335 -16.89 23.32 0.79
CA VAL A 335 -17.83 23.97 1.72
C VAL A 335 -17.99 23.13 2.99
N PRO A 336 -17.73 23.68 4.20
CA PRO A 336 -17.77 22.92 5.46
C PRO A 336 -19.09 22.18 5.73
N ALA A 337 -20.23 22.83 5.49
CA ALA A 337 -21.55 22.22 5.69
C ALA A 337 -21.77 20.99 4.79
N LEU A 338 -21.46 21.10 3.49
CA LEU A 338 -21.57 19.99 2.53
C LEU A 338 -20.58 18.86 2.86
N ARG A 339 -19.39 19.21 3.35
CA ARG A 339 -18.39 18.25 3.84
C ARG A 339 -18.92 17.45 5.01
N GLN A 340 -19.54 18.10 5.99
CA GLN A 340 -20.11 17.43 7.17
C GLN A 340 -21.23 16.46 6.77
N VAL A 341 -22.12 16.87 5.87
CA VAL A 341 -23.18 15.99 5.31
C VAL A 341 -22.56 14.77 4.64
N ARG A 342 -21.56 14.96 3.76
CA ARG A 342 -20.89 13.85 3.06
C ARG A 342 -20.16 12.91 4.03
N ARG A 343 -19.52 13.45 5.07
CA ARG A 343 -18.91 12.65 6.15
C ARG A 343 -19.97 11.82 6.88
N GLY A 344 -21.11 12.41 7.23
CA GLY A 344 -22.23 11.69 7.85
C GLY A 344 -22.74 10.51 7.02
N LEU A 345 -22.98 10.73 5.72
CA LEU A 345 -23.38 9.67 4.78
C LEU A 345 -22.33 8.55 4.68
N THR A 346 -21.06 8.92 4.67
CA THR A 346 -19.94 7.97 4.59
C THR A 346 -19.86 7.13 5.85
N THR A 347 -19.97 7.75 7.03
CA THR A 347 -20.02 7.07 8.33
C THR A 347 -21.22 6.12 8.42
N ALA A 348 -22.42 6.56 8.02
CA ALA A 348 -23.61 5.70 8.03
C ALA A 348 -23.43 4.45 7.14
N ARG A 349 -22.88 4.63 5.92
CA ARG A 349 -22.54 3.51 5.03
C ARG A 349 -21.50 2.57 5.64
N ARG A 350 -20.46 3.11 6.28
CA ARG A 350 -19.43 2.31 6.97
C ARG A 350 -20.03 1.49 8.11
N VAL A 351 -20.84 2.12 8.97
CA VAL A 351 -21.50 1.46 10.11
C VAL A 351 -22.40 0.34 9.62
N ARG A 352 -23.19 0.59 8.56
CA ARG A 352 -24.01 -0.45 7.92
C ARG A 352 -23.17 -1.63 7.42
N ARG A 353 -22.06 -1.37 6.73
CA ARG A 353 -21.13 -2.44 6.29
C ARG A 353 -20.53 -3.21 7.46
N SER A 354 -20.12 -2.52 8.52
CA SER A 354 -19.58 -3.15 9.72
C SER A 354 -20.62 -4.07 10.41
N ALA A 355 -21.88 -3.63 10.48
CA ALA A 355 -22.96 -4.43 11.04
C ALA A 355 -23.27 -5.68 10.21
N LEU A 356 -23.12 -5.59 8.87
CA LEU A 356 -23.29 -6.75 7.99
C LEU A 356 -22.18 -7.80 8.19
N ARG A 357 -20.93 -7.38 8.47
CA ARG A 357 -19.83 -8.32 8.78
C ARG A 357 -20.14 -9.15 10.03
N GLY A 358 -20.64 -8.52 11.09
CA GLY A 358 -21.01 -9.20 12.34
C GLY A 358 -22.25 -10.10 12.25
N ARG A 359 -22.96 -10.11 11.12
CA ARG A 359 -24.10 -11.02 10.86
C ARG A 359 -23.73 -12.22 9.98
N GLN A 360 -22.52 -12.24 9.41
CA GLN A 360 -22.02 -13.31 8.54
C GLN A 360 -21.01 -14.24 9.25
N GLY A 361 -20.78 -14.04 10.55
CA GLY A 361 -19.90 -14.86 11.39
C GLY A 361 -20.66 -15.89 12.20
#